data_AF-A0A1Q5HPA9-F1
#
_entry.id   AF-A0A1Q5HPA9-F1
#
_cell.length_a   1.000
_cell.length_b   1.000
_cell.length_c   1.000
_cell.angle_alpha   90.00
_cell.angle_beta   90.00
_cell.angle_gamma   90.00
#
_symmetry.space_group_name_H-M   'P 1'
#
loop_
_entity.id
_entity.type
_entity.pdbx_description
1 polymer ?
#
loop_
_entity_poly.entity_id
_entity_poly.type
_entity_poly.pdbx_seq_one_letter_code
_entity_poly.pdbx_strand_id
1 'polypeptide(L)'
;MAGAAALTTAHTPSTHPPNPPTPVTADKLQHPSATPQTEQRGVVVPGGWIPDDTAHHIAAAAALVWLRRRRAHQPGQPDTDATQLTPLPATVTAVQAAIADQPPPPAATTGAMQAPLPPAGIRLAGDGADHAARGLLITRLLAALRDPTDTTPVIVTSNALTRLLPSVAESVVPIPGLHVVEALEQAADLLPASSPSSTADHGIPSLVLTAEPATAAPPNLPGARVVTLDAAAPLPTWRVDRHGHTVDHQNGQPRPRMCVLDSTAAADLLAVLAQPTTAAPDPAASAPARPINRAQAKIPRQVNRISPPTPQRPTEAAATAVQLRVLGRPALLIDSKEVTIRRSAALQILVFLAVHPDGATTTQLVHALWPGLPAHTVTGRLYTTLSDLRSTIRATTADQVVVHTEDRYHLDPCIDVDLWRLQAAAHHSATTDAPGGWQTVMDAYTGDLAAGHTWPWIDPPREATRRLVLDAHTTVAAAQTDPHERLRLLQSAIRIDPYNQQLHQLAADQLNAIGDSAAAADLLHTHRQRLRLAGILDQPMITAR
;
A
#
# COMPACT_ATOMS: atom_id res chain seq x y z
N MET A 1 19.86 -4.41 -83.58
CA MET A 1 19.27 -4.31 -84.94
C MET A 1 18.22 -5.39 -85.07
N ALA A 2 17.00 -4.98 -85.41
CA ALA A 2 15.79 -5.79 -85.62
C ALA A 2 15.21 -6.46 -84.35
N GLY A 3 13.97 -6.24 -83.94
CA GLY A 3 12.84 -5.60 -84.63
C GLY A 3 11.69 -6.59 -84.77
N ALA A 4 10.60 -6.26 -84.08
CA ALA A 4 9.21 -6.54 -84.43
C ALA A 4 8.77 -8.00 -84.62
N ALA A 5 7.97 -8.47 -83.65
CA ALA A 5 6.83 -9.34 -83.93
C ALA A 5 5.61 -8.73 -83.23
N ALA A 6 4.65 -8.26 -84.04
CA ALA A 6 3.30 -7.93 -83.61
C ALA A 6 2.42 -9.10 -84.05
N LEU A 7 1.74 -9.76 -83.11
CA LEU A 7 0.53 -10.53 -83.38
C LEU A 7 -0.45 -10.36 -82.21
N THR A 8 -1.65 -10.01 -82.62
CA THR A 8 -2.91 -9.80 -81.92
C THR A 8 -3.36 -11.02 -81.10
N THR A 9 -4.09 -10.80 -80.00
CA THR A 9 -5.50 -11.23 -79.85
C THR A 9 -6.09 -10.93 -78.47
N ALA A 10 -7.34 -10.46 -78.51
CA ALA A 10 -8.46 -10.70 -77.60
C ALA A 10 -8.39 -10.21 -76.13
N HIS A 11 -9.28 -9.25 -75.85
CA HIS A 11 -9.73 -8.81 -74.54
C HIS A 11 -10.31 -9.95 -73.70
N THR A 12 -9.76 -10.11 -72.50
CA THR A 12 -10.45 -10.61 -71.31
C THR A 12 -10.24 -9.55 -70.22
N PRO A 13 -11.29 -9.04 -69.55
CA PRO A 13 -11.12 -8.10 -68.46
C PRO A 13 -10.57 -8.86 -67.25
N SER A 14 -9.25 -8.84 -67.08
CA SER A 14 -8.62 -9.27 -65.84
C SER A 14 -8.78 -8.14 -64.83
N THR A 15 -9.70 -8.33 -63.89
CA THR A 15 -9.78 -7.52 -62.67
C THR A 15 -8.43 -7.54 -61.96
N HIS A 16 -7.80 -6.37 -61.85
CA HIS A 16 -6.56 -6.17 -61.11
C HIS A 16 -6.84 -6.43 -59.62
N PRO A 17 -6.07 -7.27 -58.92
CA PRO A 17 -6.13 -7.32 -57.46
C PRO A 17 -5.76 -5.94 -56.89
N PRO A 18 -6.42 -5.48 -55.80
CA PRO A 18 -6.16 -4.17 -55.22
C PRO A 18 -4.71 -4.06 -54.76
N ASN A 19 -4.11 -2.89 -54.97
CA ASN A 19 -2.78 -2.55 -54.49
C ASN A 19 -2.63 -2.88 -52.99
N PRO A 20 -1.49 -3.43 -52.54
CA PRO A 20 -1.23 -3.58 -51.12
C PRO A 20 -1.28 -2.19 -50.46
N PRO A 21 -1.90 -2.04 -49.28
CA PRO A 21 -1.94 -0.76 -48.60
C PRO A 21 -0.52 -0.32 -48.30
N THR A 22 -0.17 0.88 -48.76
CA THR A 22 1.03 1.61 -48.35
C THR A 22 1.07 1.69 -46.83
N PRO A 23 2.24 1.46 -46.18
CA PRO A 23 2.36 1.55 -44.74
C PRO A 23 2.08 3.00 -44.32
N VAL A 24 0.96 3.20 -43.63
CA VAL A 24 0.65 4.47 -42.98
C VAL A 24 1.65 4.63 -41.85
N THR A 25 2.61 5.51 -42.05
CA THR A 25 3.43 6.11 -40.99
C THR A 25 2.49 6.52 -39.86
N ALA A 26 2.72 5.96 -38.67
CA ALA A 26 2.00 6.28 -37.44
C ALA A 26 2.36 7.70 -36.97
N ASP A 27 1.94 8.71 -37.72
CA ASP A 27 2.08 10.10 -37.33
C ASP A 27 1.04 10.98 -38.05
N LYS A 28 -0.22 10.82 -37.63
CA LYS A 28 -1.33 11.79 -37.71
C LYS A 28 -2.63 11.17 -37.20
N LEU A 29 -2.65 10.83 -35.91
CA LEU A 29 -3.92 10.86 -35.18
C LEU A 29 -4.18 12.33 -34.84
N GLN A 30 -5.20 12.88 -35.49
CA GLN A 30 -5.76 14.19 -35.17
C GLN A 30 -5.99 14.27 -33.67
N HIS A 31 -5.21 15.12 -33.01
CA HIS A 31 -5.44 15.50 -31.62
C HIS A 31 -6.80 16.19 -31.56
N PRO A 32 -7.77 15.70 -30.77
CA PRO A 32 -8.85 16.56 -30.34
C PRO A 32 -8.25 17.69 -29.53
N SER A 33 -8.76 18.90 -29.78
CA SER A 33 -8.40 20.17 -29.16
C SER A 33 -7.98 20.04 -27.69
N ALA A 34 -6.87 20.70 -27.34
CA ALA A 34 -6.28 20.73 -26.01
C ALA A 34 -7.34 20.96 -24.91
N THR A 35 -7.73 19.88 -24.23
CA THR A 35 -8.32 19.95 -22.90
C THR A 35 -7.25 20.48 -21.94
N PRO A 36 -7.60 21.36 -20.99
CA PRO A 36 -6.62 21.87 -20.05
C PRO A 36 -6.00 20.71 -19.28
N GLN A 37 -4.67 20.62 -19.27
CA GLN A 37 -3.86 19.52 -18.70
C GLN A 37 -4.20 19.18 -17.23
N THR A 38 -4.88 20.08 -16.53
CA THR A 38 -5.44 19.90 -15.19
C THR A 38 -6.54 18.82 -15.13
N GLU A 39 -7.23 18.50 -16.22
CA GLU A 39 -8.28 17.46 -16.27
C GLU A 39 -7.74 16.02 -16.38
N GLN A 40 -6.42 15.86 -16.62
CA GLN A 40 -5.78 14.56 -16.90
C GLN A 40 -4.87 14.03 -15.77
N ARG A 41 -4.76 14.75 -14.64
CA ARG A 41 -3.90 14.34 -13.52
C ARG A 41 -4.65 13.44 -12.53
N GLY A 42 -4.46 12.13 -12.67
CA GLY A 42 -4.97 11.13 -11.72
C GLY A 42 -4.68 9.70 -12.16
N VAL A 43 -4.93 8.78 -11.24
CA VAL A 43 -4.66 7.35 -11.37
C VAL A 43 -5.96 6.59 -11.61
N VAL A 44 -5.96 5.71 -12.61
CA VAL A 44 -7.02 4.71 -12.79
C VAL A 44 -6.69 3.49 -11.93
N VAL A 45 -7.65 3.05 -11.12
CA VAL A 45 -7.56 1.84 -10.29
C VAL A 45 -8.74 0.92 -10.55
N PRO A 46 -8.68 -0.37 -10.16
CA PRO A 46 -9.88 -1.18 -10.07
C PRO A 46 -10.98 -0.45 -9.30
N GLY A 47 -12.15 -0.37 -9.92
CA GLY A 47 -13.30 0.28 -9.31
C GLY A 47 -13.32 1.80 -9.42
N GLY A 48 -12.37 2.47 -10.09
CA GLY A 48 -12.50 3.92 -10.22
C GLY A 48 -11.32 4.72 -10.76
N TRP A 49 -11.43 6.03 -10.56
CA TRP A 49 -10.39 7.00 -10.87
C TRP A 49 -10.19 7.94 -9.68
N ILE A 50 -8.92 8.17 -9.34
CA ILE A 50 -8.49 8.90 -8.16
C ILE A 50 -7.58 10.05 -8.60
N PRO A 51 -7.82 11.30 -8.15
CA PRO A 51 -6.89 12.41 -8.39
C PRO A 51 -5.49 12.14 -7.82
N ASP A 52 -4.44 12.65 -8.46
CA ASP A 52 -3.05 12.38 -8.04
C ASP A 52 -2.79 12.74 -6.56
N ASP A 53 -3.31 13.88 -6.08
CA ASP A 53 -3.16 14.29 -4.67
C ASP A 53 -3.79 13.27 -3.71
N THR A 54 -4.99 12.80 -4.02
CA THR A 54 -5.68 11.77 -3.24
C THR A 54 -4.90 10.45 -3.29
N ALA A 55 -4.35 10.08 -4.44
CA ALA A 55 -3.51 8.89 -4.59
C ALA A 55 -2.26 8.97 -3.68
N HIS A 56 -1.57 10.11 -3.66
CA HIS A 56 -0.42 10.32 -2.76
C HIS A 56 -0.83 10.27 -1.28
N HIS A 57 -1.99 10.81 -0.92
CA HIS A 57 -2.51 10.68 0.45
C HIS A 57 -2.80 9.23 0.84
N ILE A 58 -3.35 8.42 -0.08
CA ILE A 58 -3.56 6.98 0.14
C ILE A 58 -2.22 6.27 0.38
N ALA A 59 -1.20 6.57 -0.43
CA ALA A 59 0.13 5.99 -0.26
C ALA A 59 0.77 6.38 1.08
N ALA A 60 0.60 7.64 1.52
CA ALA A 60 1.05 8.10 2.83
C ALA A 60 0.30 7.38 3.98
N ALA A 61 -1.03 7.27 3.89
CA ALA A 61 -1.84 6.55 4.88
C ALA A 61 -1.43 5.07 4.99
N ALA A 62 -1.16 4.43 3.85
CA ALA A 62 -0.63 3.06 3.79
C ALA A 62 0.72 2.92 4.50
N ALA A 63 1.63 3.88 4.33
CA ALA A 63 2.92 3.88 5.04
C ALA A 63 2.73 4.05 6.56
N LEU A 64 1.79 4.92 6.98
CA LEU A 64 1.46 5.10 8.40
C LEU A 64 0.92 3.82 9.04
N VAL A 65 0.12 3.03 8.32
CA VAL A 65 -0.35 1.71 8.80
C VAL A 65 0.83 0.81 9.17
N TRP A 66 1.82 0.67 8.27
CA TRP A 66 3.00 -0.16 8.57
C TRP A 66 3.85 0.39 9.70
N LEU A 67 4.00 1.71 9.80
CA LEU A 67 4.71 2.34 10.91
C LEU A 67 4.00 2.13 12.26
N ARG A 68 2.67 2.19 12.31
CA ARG A 68 1.89 1.88 13.51
C ARG A 68 2.06 0.41 13.92
N ARG A 69 2.00 -0.52 12.96
CA ARG A 69 2.27 -1.96 13.18
C ARG A 69 3.67 -2.20 13.74
N ARG A 70 4.68 -1.50 13.22
CA ARG A 70 6.07 -1.55 13.72
C ARG A 70 6.22 -0.99 15.13
N ARG A 71 5.55 0.13 15.43
CA ARG A 71 5.50 0.73 16.77
C ARG A 71 4.90 -0.24 17.79
N ALA A 72 3.79 -0.90 17.42
CA ALA A 72 3.01 -1.78 18.29
C ALA A 72 3.60 -3.19 18.48
N HIS A 73 4.45 -3.65 17.56
CA HIS A 73 5.09 -4.96 17.67
C HIS A 73 5.89 -5.08 18.97
N GLN A 74 5.75 -6.20 19.67
CA GLN A 74 6.47 -6.53 20.89
C GLN A 74 7.41 -7.70 20.62
N PRO A 75 8.71 -7.45 20.35
CA PRO A 75 9.62 -8.53 20.04
C PRO A 75 9.79 -9.50 21.23
N GLY A 76 9.86 -10.79 20.94
CA GLY A 76 9.95 -11.87 21.92
C GLY A 76 8.61 -12.29 22.55
N GLN A 77 7.51 -11.60 22.23
CA GLN A 77 6.15 -12.03 22.55
C GLN A 77 5.49 -12.64 21.30
N PRO A 78 4.65 -13.68 21.46
CA PRO A 78 3.89 -14.20 20.32
C PRO A 78 2.98 -13.11 19.76
N ASP A 79 2.93 -13.00 18.43
CA ASP A 79 2.02 -12.09 17.77
C ASP A 79 0.57 -12.52 18.06
N THR A 80 -0.13 -11.75 18.87
CA THR A 80 -1.51 -12.03 19.27
C THR A 80 -2.51 -11.55 18.23
N ASP A 81 -2.09 -10.69 17.30
CA ASP A 81 -2.95 -10.05 16.32
C ASP A 81 -2.49 -10.36 14.89
N ALA A 82 -3.14 -11.35 14.27
CA ALA A 82 -2.85 -11.77 12.90
C ALA A 82 -3.04 -10.64 11.86
N THR A 83 -3.73 -9.54 12.21
CA THR A 83 -3.92 -8.40 11.30
C THR A 83 -2.63 -7.61 11.07
N GLN A 84 -1.63 -7.72 11.95
CA GLN A 84 -0.40 -6.92 11.89
C GLN A 84 0.50 -7.25 10.69
N LEU A 85 0.38 -8.44 10.13
CA LEU A 85 1.09 -8.87 8.91
C LEU A 85 0.16 -9.01 7.70
N THR A 86 -1.11 -8.64 7.83
CA THR A 86 -2.08 -8.74 6.73
C THR A 86 -1.69 -7.75 5.64
N PRO A 87 -1.65 -8.17 4.35
CA PRO A 87 -1.38 -7.26 3.24
C PRO A 87 -2.38 -6.10 3.20
N LEU A 88 -1.95 -4.98 2.63
CA LEU A 88 -2.85 -3.87 2.38
C LEU A 88 -3.94 -4.28 1.37
N PRO A 89 -5.13 -3.66 1.42
CA PRO A 89 -6.20 -3.93 0.47
C PRO A 89 -5.78 -3.77 -1.00
N ALA A 90 -6.42 -4.51 -1.89
CA ALA A 90 -6.04 -4.59 -3.31
C ALA A 90 -6.08 -3.21 -4.00
N THR A 91 -7.07 -2.38 -3.66
CA THR A 91 -7.17 -1.02 -4.20
C THR A 91 -5.98 -0.15 -3.80
N VAL A 92 -5.52 -0.27 -2.56
CA VAL A 92 -4.37 0.49 -2.03
C VAL A 92 -3.08 0.09 -2.75
N THR A 93 -2.88 -1.21 -2.94
CA THR A 93 -1.70 -1.72 -3.65
C THR A 93 -1.71 -1.32 -5.13
N ALA A 94 -2.89 -1.26 -5.76
CA ALA A 94 -3.04 -0.72 -7.12
C ALA A 94 -2.70 0.78 -7.19
N VAL A 95 -3.14 1.58 -6.21
CA VAL A 95 -2.77 3.00 -6.11
C VAL A 95 -1.25 3.16 -5.98
N GLN A 96 -0.62 2.41 -5.08
CA GLN A 96 0.84 2.48 -4.86
C GLN A 96 1.63 2.10 -6.12
N ALA A 97 1.22 1.06 -6.86
CA ALA A 97 1.87 0.71 -8.13
C ALA A 97 1.76 1.81 -9.16
N ALA A 98 0.57 2.38 -9.32
CA ALA A 98 0.35 3.41 -10.32
C ALA A 98 1.15 4.69 -10.03
N ILE A 99 1.31 5.08 -8.76
CA ILE A 99 2.17 6.21 -8.36
C ILE A 99 3.64 5.90 -8.65
N ALA A 100 4.09 4.67 -8.37
CA ALA A 100 5.48 4.27 -8.62
C ALA A 100 5.87 4.30 -10.11
N ASP A 101 4.91 4.09 -11.01
CA ASP A 101 5.10 4.16 -12.46
C ASP A 101 5.01 5.61 -13.01
N GLN A 102 4.50 6.57 -12.22
CA GLN A 102 4.43 7.97 -12.62
C GLN A 102 5.78 8.69 -12.40
N PRO A 103 6.19 9.59 -13.31
CA PRO A 103 7.33 10.45 -13.06
C PRO A 103 7.05 11.35 -11.84
N PRO A 104 8.05 11.63 -10.98
CA PRO A 104 7.85 12.47 -9.80
C PRO A 104 7.27 13.82 -10.22
N PRO A 105 6.25 14.34 -9.53
CA PRO A 105 5.63 15.60 -9.90
C PRO A 105 6.67 16.72 -9.85
N PRO A 106 6.63 17.70 -10.79
CA PRO A 106 7.45 18.90 -10.65
C PRO A 106 7.16 19.56 -9.31
N ALA A 107 8.23 19.95 -8.60
CA ALA A 107 8.12 20.65 -7.32
C ALA A 107 7.17 21.85 -7.48
N ALA A 108 6.18 21.92 -6.59
CA ALA A 108 5.01 22.78 -6.65
C ALA A 108 3.93 22.34 -7.66
N THR A 109 3.08 21.40 -7.23
CA THR A 109 1.65 21.57 -7.50
C THR A 109 0.94 21.49 -6.16
N THR A 110 0.85 22.65 -5.50
CA THR A 110 0.00 22.83 -4.34
C THR A 110 -1.44 22.64 -4.79
N GLY A 111 -2.05 21.52 -4.41
CA GLY A 111 -3.49 21.30 -4.44
C GLY A 111 -4.13 21.33 -5.83
N ALA A 112 -4.40 20.16 -6.38
CA ALA A 112 -5.67 19.98 -7.08
C ALA A 112 -6.78 20.09 -6.03
N MET A 113 -7.05 21.35 -5.66
CA MET A 113 -8.12 21.76 -4.76
C MET A 113 -9.39 21.03 -5.22
N GLN A 114 -10.02 20.29 -4.30
CA GLN A 114 -11.38 19.80 -4.50
C GLN A 114 -12.17 20.93 -5.15
N ALA A 115 -12.88 20.67 -6.25
CA ALA A 115 -13.73 21.67 -6.88
C ALA A 115 -14.51 22.37 -5.77
N PRO A 116 -14.33 23.69 -5.56
CA PRO A 116 -14.89 24.34 -4.39
C PRO A 116 -16.40 24.12 -4.42
N LEU A 117 -16.89 23.33 -3.46
CA LEU A 117 -18.30 23.00 -3.38
C LEU A 117 -19.05 24.32 -3.14
N PRO A 118 -20.10 24.61 -3.93
CA PRO A 118 -20.96 25.76 -3.72
C PRO A 118 -21.35 25.90 -2.24
N PRO A 119 -21.34 27.11 -1.66
CA PRO A 119 -21.75 27.33 -0.27
C PRO A 119 -23.12 26.76 0.07
N ALA A 120 -24.04 26.77 -0.90
CA ALA A 120 -25.39 26.23 -0.77
C ALA A 120 -25.45 24.69 -0.74
N GLY A 121 -24.35 23.98 -1.02
CA GLY A 121 -24.34 22.54 -1.27
C GLY A 121 -24.66 22.18 -2.71
N ILE A 122 -24.62 20.88 -3.01
CA ILE A 122 -24.91 20.32 -4.35
C ILE A 122 -25.75 19.06 -4.28
N ARG A 123 -26.53 18.84 -5.33
CA ARG A 123 -27.12 17.54 -5.67
C ARG A 123 -26.22 16.83 -6.68
N LEU A 124 -25.81 15.60 -6.38
CA LEU A 124 -25.13 14.74 -7.34
C LEU A 124 -26.15 13.87 -8.07
N ALA A 125 -26.06 13.84 -9.40
CA ALA A 125 -26.93 13.03 -10.27
C ALA A 125 -26.11 12.37 -11.39
N GLY A 126 -26.68 11.36 -12.06
CA GLY A 126 -25.99 10.60 -13.12
C GLY A 126 -25.50 9.23 -12.67
N ASP A 127 -24.99 8.44 -13.61
CA ASP A 127 -24.49 7.07 -13.39
C ASP A 127 -23.22 7.04 -12.52
N GLY A 128 -22.49 8.16 -12.44
CA GLY A 128 -21.35 8.34 -11.54
C GLY A 128 -21.66 8.94 -10.17
N ALA A 129 -22.91 9.29 -9.86
CA ALA A 129 -23.24 10.07 -8.65
C ALA A 129 -22.81 9.38 -7.35
N ASP A 130 -23.18 8.11 -7.17
CA ASP A 130 -22.83 7.33 -5.98
C ASP A 130 -21.31 7.10 -5.91
N HIS A 131 -20.66 6.92 -7.06
CA HIS A 131 -19.21 6.77 -7.14
C HIS A 131 -18.48 8.06 -6.74
N ALA A 132 -19.00 9.21 -7.13
CA ALA A 132 -18.46 10.52 -6.78
C ALA A 132 -18.67 10.87 -5.31
N ALA A 133 -19.82 10.50 -4.73
CA ALA A 133 -20.08 10.66 -3.31
C ALA A 133 -19.09 9.85 -2.45
N ARG A 134 -18.79 8.60 -2.84
CA ARG A 134 -17.71 7.82 -2.21
C ARG A 134 -16.34 8.50 -2.35
N GLY A 135 -16.02 8.99 -3.55
CA GLY A 135 -14.76 9.72 -3.79
C GLY A 135 -14.60 10.96 -2.94
N LEU A 136 -15.68 11.75 -2.74
CA LEU A 136 -15.70 12.91 -1.85
C LEU A 136 -15.45 12.52 -0.39
N LEU A 137 -16.17 11.49 0.09
CA LEU A 137 -16.01 10.95 1.45
C LEU A 137 -14.55 10.56 1.72
N ILE A 138 -13.97 9.73 0.86
CA ILE A 138 -12.57 9.28 0.98
C ILE A 138 -11.60 10.46 0.94
N THR A 139 -11.75 11.35 -0.04
CA THR A 139 -10.84 12.47 -0.22
C THR A 139 -10.86 13.40 1.00
N ARG A 140 -12.04 13.63 1.60
CA ARG A 140 -12.14 14.51 2.76
C ARG A 140 -11.57 13.89 4.03
N LEU A 141 -11.81 12.61 4.27
CA LEU A 141 -11.23 11.87 5.41
C LEU A 141 -9.69 11.80 5.30
N LEU A 142 -9.16 11.58 4.10
CA LEU A 142 -7.70 11.60 3.86
C LEU A 142 -7.08 12.98 4.08
N ALA A 143 -7.80 14.06 3.76
CA ALA A 143 -7.32 15.41 4.00
C ALA A 143 -7.13 15.70 5.51
N ALA A 144 -8.03 15.21 6.36
CA ALA A 144 -7.93 15.33 7.82
C ALA A 144 -6.70 14.57 8.39
N LEU A 145 -6.25 13.48 7.75
CA LEU A 145 -5.01 12.81 8.16
C LEU A 145 -3.74 13.63 7.89
N ARG A 146 -3.77 14.52 6.88
CA ARG A 146 -2.60 15.31 6.49
C ARG A 146 -2.41 16.52 7.41
N ASP A 147 -3.51 17.14 7.80
CA ASP A 147 -3.51 18.25 8.72
C ASP A 147 -4.17 17.82 10.03
N PRO A 148 -3.39 17.34 11.02
CA PRO A 148 -3.95 16.89 12.30
C PRO A 148 -4.53 18.05 13.14
N THR A 149 -4.42 19.30 12.67
CA THR A 149 -5.14 20.45 13.25
C THR A 149 -6.52 20.66 12.62
N ASP A 150 -6.77 20.03 11.47
CA ASP A 150 -8.06 19.97 10.81
C ASP A 150 -8.95 18.92 11.48
N THR A 151 -9.73 19.36 12.46
CA THR A 151 -10.70 18.53 13.19
C THR A 151 -12.08 18.53 12.54
N THR A 152 -12.21 19.01 11.31
CA THR A 152 -13.53 19.18 10.70
C THR A 152 -14.18 17.82 10.42
N PRO A 153 -15.41 17.60 10.91
CA PRO A 153 -16.07 16.32 10.78
C PRO A 153 -16.57 16.08 9.35
N VAL A 154 -16.53 14.82 8.93
CA VAL A 154 -17.33 14.31 7.82
C VAL A 154 -18.55 13.64 8.40
N ILE A 155 -19.73 14.15 8.09
CA ILE A 155 -21.00 13.65 8.61
C ILE A 155 -21.75 12.94 7.47
N VAL A 156 -22.24 11.73 7.72
CA VAL A 156 -22.98 10.93 6.73
C VAL A 156 -24.23 10.39 7.40
N THR A 157 -25.38 10.45 6.73
CA THR A 157 -26.60 9.82 7.28
C THR A 157 -26.55 8.30 7.15
N SER A 158 -27.15 7.55 8.08
CA SER A 158 -27.17 6.07 8.07
C SER A 158 -27.69 5.51 6.75
N ASN A 159 -28.70 6.14 6.15
CA ASN A 159 -29.22 5.79 4.83
C ASN A 159 -28.20 6.05 3.71
N ALA A 160 -27.56 7.21 3.71
CA ALA A 160 -26.50 7.53 2.75
C ALA A 160 -25.32 6.55 2.87
N LEU A 161 -24.91 6.21 4.09
CA LEU A 161 -23.83 5.25 4.33
C LEU A 161 -24.22 3.85 3.84
N THR A 162 -25.45 3.41 4.10
CA THR A 162 -25.95 2.09 3.63
C THR A 162 -26.02 2.04 2.10
N ARG A 163 -26.46 3.12 1.44
CA ARG A 163 -26.48 3.21 -0.03
C ARG A 163 -25.07 3.21 -0.63
N LEU A 164 -24.15 3.96 -0.04
CA LEU A 164 -22.81 4.14 -0.58
C LEU A 164 -21.90 2.95 -0.25
N LEU A 165 -21.91 2.47 0.99
CA LEU A 165 -20.95 1.52 1.53
C LEU A 165 -21.65 0.48 2.43
N PRO A 166 -22.45 -0.45 1.85
CA PRO A 166 -23.21 -1.43 2.63
C PRO A 166 -22.34 -2.23 3.61
N SER A 167 -21.18 -2.71 3.15
CA SER A 167 -20.25 -3.52 3.97
C SER A 167 -19.61 -2.75 5.12
N VAL A 168 -19.53 -1.41 5.02
CA VAL A 168 -18.99 -0.56 6.09
C VAL A 168 -20.09 -0.19 7.07
N ALA A 169 -21.32 0.03 6.59
CA ALA A 169 -22.49 0.29 7.43
C ALA A 169 -22.77 -0.87 8.41
N GLU A 170 -22.46 -2.10 8.00
CA GLU A 170 -22.58 -3.31 8.85
C GLU A 170 -21.43 -3.46 9.87
N SER A 171 -20.35 -2.69 9.74
CA SER A 171 -19.15 -2.81 10.58
C SER A 171 -19.20 -1.90 11.81
N VAL A 172 -18.68 -2.37 12.94
CA VAL A 172 -18.62 -1.63 14.22
C VAL A 172 -17.33 -0.80 14.34
N VAL A 173 -16.43 -0.83 13.34
CA VAL A 173 -15.12 -0.18 13.45
C VAL A 173 -15.26 1.34 13.28
N PRO A 174 -14.92 2.16 14.29
CA PRO A 174 -15.00 3.61 14.18
C PRO A 174 -13.93 4.12 13.21
N ILE A 175 -14.32 5.03 12.31
CA ILE A 175 -13.41 5.71 11.40
C ILE A 175 -13.16 7.12 11.95
N PRO A 176 -11.91 7.49 12.28
CA PRO A 176 -11.59 8.82 12.76
C PRO A 176 -12.08 9.93 11.81
N GLY A 177 -12.80 10.92 12.35
CA GLY A 177 -13.36 12.05 11.60
C GLY A 177 -14.65 11.74 10.83
N LEU A 178 -15.12 10.49 10.81
CA LEU A 178 -16.41 10.11 10.23
C LEU A 178 -17.47 9.99 11.32
N HIS A 179 -18.56 10.73 11.19
CA HIS A 179 -19.71 10.69 12.07
C HIS A 179 -20.95 10.20 11.30
N VAL A 180 -21.64 9.23 11.88
CA VAL A 180 -22.88 8.68 11.31
C VAL A 180 -24.06 9.20 12.13
N VAL A 181 -25.06 9.75 11.44
CA VAL A 181 -26.28 10.29 12.04
C VAL A 181 -27.52 9.63 11.45
N GLU A 182 -28.59 9.48 12.22
CA GLU A 182 -29.84 8.87 11.73
C GLU A 182 -30.67 9.84 10.89
N ALA A 183 -30.57 11.14 11.18
CA ALA A 183 -31.30 12.19 10.49
C ALA A 183 -30.43 13.43 10.30
N LEU A 184 -30.65 14.17 9.21
CA LEU A 184 -29.84 15.33 8.82
C LEU A 184 -29.81 16.43 9.89
N GLU A 185 -30.87 16.58 10.69
CA GLU A 185 -30.98 17.58 11.76
C GLU A 185 -29.91 17.38 12.85
N GLN A 186 -29.52 16.13 13.12
CA GLN A 186 -28.48 15.79 14.11
C GLN A 186 -27.09 16.27 13.68
N ALA A 187 -26.90 16.58 12.39
CA ALA A 187 -25.62 17.09 11.91
C ALA A 187 -25.27 18.45 12.54
N ALA A 188 -26.26 19.28 12.88
CA ALA A 188 -26.04 20.61 13.45
C ALA A 188 -25.30 20.55 14.81
N ASP A 189 -25.57 19.52 15.62
CA ASP A 189 -24.95 19.33 16.94
C ASP A 189 -23.47 18.91 16.85
N LEU A 190 -23.06 18.39 15.69
CA LEU A 190 -21.69 17.92 15.45
C LEU A 190 -20.82 18.95 14.74
N LEU A 191 -21.41 20.03 14.21
CA LEU A 191 -20.64 21.07 13.53
C LEU A 191 -19.93 21.98 14.54
N PRO A 192 -18.70 22.41 14.25
CA PRO A 192 -18.01 23.38 15.09
C PRO A 192 -18.82 24.68 15.15
N ALA A 193 -18.90 25.29 16.34
CA ALA A 193 -19.61 26.54 16.53
C ALA A 193 -19.09 27.62 15.57
N SER A 194 -19.94 28.06 14.65
CA SER A 194 -19.57 29.09 13.68
C SER A 194 -19.29 30.39 14.43
N SER A 195 -18.05 30.88 14.40
CA SER A 195 -17.74 32.21 14.94
C SER A 195 -18.22 33.26 13.92
N PRO A 196 -19.17 34.16 14.27
CA PRO A 196 -19.73 35.12 13.33
C PRO A 196 -18.78 36.28 12.96
N SER A 197 -17.56 36.27 13.50
CA SER A 197 -16.57 37.34 13.37
C SER A 197 -15.28 36.85 12.70
N SER A 198 -15.37 36.46 11.43
CA SER A 198 -14.25 36.56 10.50
C SER A 198 -14.79 36.75 9.09
N THR A 199 -14.66 37.97 8.58
CA THR A 199 -14.73 38.22 7.15
C THR A 199 -13.46 37.65 6.54
N ALA A 200 -13.60 36.59 5.73
CA ALA A 200 -12.54 35.67 5.26
C ALA A 200 -12.16 34.55 6.23
N ASP A 201 -13.11 33.65 6.51
CA ASP A 201 -12.76 32.35 7.07
C ASP A 201 -12.16 31.45 5.97
N HIS A 202 -10.85 31.21 6.05
CA HIS A 202 -10.09 30.33 5.16
C HIS A 202 -10.14 28.85 5.62
N GLY A 203 -11.01 28.50 6.58
CA GLY A 203 -11.22 27.13 7.03
C GLY A 203 -11.88 26.24 5.97
N ILE A 204 -11.45 24.97 5.89
CA ILE A 204 -12.08 23.97 5.03
C ILE A 204 -13.44 23.60 5.65
N PRO A 205 -14.58 23.71 4.93
CA PRO A 205 -15.88 23.45 5.52
C PRO A 205 -16.10 21.96 5.81
N SER A 206 -16.93 21.66 6.82
CA SER A 206 -17.36 20.28 7.12
C SER A 206 -18.17 19.71 5.95
N LEU A 207 -18.03 18.42 5.68
CA LEU A 207 -18.76 17.74 4.60
C LEU A 207 -19.95 16.97 5.19
N VAL A 208 -21.15 17.20 4.67
CA VAL A 208 -22.36 16.47 5.07
C VAL A 208 -22.92 15.72 3.86
N LEU A 209 -22.94 14.38 3.90
CA LEU A 209 -23.52 13.55 2.84
C LEU A 209 -24.87 12.96 3.29
N THR A 210 -25.90 13.13 2.46
CA THR A 210 -27.23 12.57 2.70
C THR A 210 -27.85 11.97 1.44
N ALA A 211 -28.71 10.98 1.63
CA ALA A 211 -29.54 10.36 0.59
C ALA A 211 -31.02 10.37 0.96
N GLU A 212 -31.39 11.09 2.04
CA GLU A 212 -32.77 11.21 2.49
C GLU A 212 -33.58 12.13 1.58
N PRO A 213 -34.89 11.86 1.42
CA PRO A 213 -35.78 12.77 0.70
C PRO A 213 -35.73 14.14 1.37
N ALA A 214 -35.39 15.17 0.61
CA ALA A 214 -35.24 16.51 1.14
C ALA A 214 -36.56 17.00 1.73
N THR A 215 -36.52 17.38 3.01
CA THR A 215 -37.59 18.18 3.64
C THR A 215 -37.74 19.50 2.86
N ALA A 216 -38.95 20.05 2.80
CA ALA A 216 -39.28 21.25 2.02
C ALA A 216 -38.37 22.47 2.32
N ALA A 217 -37.71 22.49 3.48
CA ALA A 217 -36.59 23.37 3.79
C ALA A 217 -35.48 22.52 4.47
N PRO A 218 -34.36 22.21 3.79
CA PRO A 218 -33.24 21.54 4.46
C PRO A 218 -32.70 22.43 5.59
N PRO A 219 -32.23 21.84 6.71
CA PRO A 219 -31.67 22.61 7.81
C PRO A 219 -30.51 23.47 7.31
N ASN A 220 -30.49 24.74 7.72
CA ASN A 220 -29.36 25.61 7.43
C ASN A 220 -28.17 25.17 8.30
N LEU A 221 -27.15 24.61 7.66
CA LEU A 221 -25.94 24.10 8.32
C LEU A 221 -24.77 25.05 8.03
N PRO A 222 -24.63 26.16 8.77
CA PRO A 222 -23.55 27.12 8.56
C PRO A 222 -22.19 26.43 8.79
N GLY A 223 -21.21 26.75 7.95
CA GLY A 223 -19.88 26.11 8.01
C GLY A 223 -19.80 24.72 7.38
N ALA A 224 -20.93 24.14 6.92
CA ALA A 224 -20.96 22.87 6.22
C ALA A 224 -21.15 23.02 4.69
N ARG A 225 -20.83 21.96 3.95
CA ARG A 225 -21.20 21.75 2.55
C ARG A 225 -22.03 20.50 2.47
N VAL A 226 -23.31 20.67 2.15
CA VAL A 226 -24.26 19.55 2.00
C VAL A 226 -24.15 18.97 0.59
N VAL A 227 -23.94 17.67 0.51
CA VAL A 227 -23.97 16.89 -0.73
C VAL A 227 -25.11 15.89 -0.61
N THR A 228 -26.09 16.01 -1.50
CA THR A 228 -27.26 15.12 -1.51
C THR A 228 -27.31 14.25 -2.76
N LEU A 229 -27.77 13.02 -2.57
CA LEU A 229 -28.09 12.05 -3.62
C LEU A 229 -29.61 11.93 -3.86
N ASP A 230 -30.40 12.78 -3.20
CA ASP A 230 -31.85 12.85 -3.41
C ASP A 230 -32.18 13.63 -4.68
N ALA A 231 -33.03 13.02 -5.51
CA ALA A 231 -33.50 13.61 -6.74
C ALA A 231 -34.47 14.79 -6.51
N ALA A 232 -35.14 14.88 -5.37
CA ALA A 232 -36.11 15.94 -5.09
C ALA A 232 -35.49 17.21 -4.47
N ALA A 233 -34.21 17.17 -4.08
CA ALA A 233 -33.57 18.26 -3.37
C ALA A 233 -33.45 19.56 -4.21
N PRO A 234 -33.83 20.74 -3.66
CA PRO A 234 -33.78 22.02 -4.36
C PRO A 234 -32.36 22.65 -4.37
N LEU A 235 -31.35 21.88 -4.78
CA LEU A 235 -29.95 22.28 -4.82
C LEU A 235 -29.38 22.36 -6.25
N PRO A 236 -28.33 23.17 -6.48
CA PRO A 236 -27.57 23.13 -7.73
C PRO A 236 -27.16 21.70 -8.05
N THR A 237 -27.41 21.25 -9.29
CA THR A 237 -27.25 19.85 -9.66
C THR A 237 -26.03 19.66 -10.54
N TRP A 238 -25.12 18.81 -10.10
CA TRP A 238 -23.99 18.37 -10.91
C TRP A 238 -24.27 16.95 -11.41
N ARG A 239 -24.25 16.79 -12.74
CA ARG A 239 -24.32 15.47 -13.37
C ARG A 239 -22.91 14.92 -13.48
N VAL A 240 -22.69 13.74 -12.91
CA VAL A 240 -21.41 13.03 -12.93
C VAL A 240 -21.59 11.75 -13.72
N ASP A 241 -20.71 11.53 -14.71
CA ASP A 241 -20.69 10.26 -15.44
C ASP A 241 -19.87 9.18 -14.71
N ARG A 242 -19.95 7.91 -15.17
CA ARG A 242 -19.15 6.81 -14.59
C ARG A 242 -17.63 7.02 -14.58
N HIS A 243 -17.12 7.97 -15.36
CA HIS A 243 -15.70 8.30 -15.42
C HIS A 243 -15.35 9.50 -14.52
N GLY A 244 -16.34 10.11 -13.87
CA GLY A 244 -16.16 11.26 -12.99
C GLY A 244 -16.19 12.59 -13.72
N HIS A 245 -16.51 12.65 -15.01
CA HIS A 245 -16.69 13.92 -15.70
C HIS A 245 -17.97 14.59 -15.21
N THR A 246 -17.83 15.87 -14.87
CA THR A 246 -18.86 16.61 -14.15
C THR A 246 -19.36 17.76 -15.00
N VAL A 247 -20.68 17.92 -15.11
CA VAL A 247 -21.31 19.08 -15.75
C VAL A 247 -22.39 19.66 -14.86
N ASP A 248 -22.48 20.98 -14.82
CA ASP A 248 -23.55 21.68 -14.13
C ASP A 248 -24.84 21.60 -14.96
N HIS A 249 -25.91 21.05 -14.37
CA HIS A 249 -27.17 20.82 -15.07
C HIS A 249 -27.86 22.12 -15.48
N GLN A 250 -27.68 23.21 -14.73
CA GLN A 250 -28.42 24.45 -14.99
C GLN A 250 -27.91 25.21 -16.22
N ASN A 251 -26.60 25.18 -16.45
CA ASN A 251 -25.94 25.97 -17.51
C ASN A 251 -25.14 25.12 -18.51
N GLY A 252 -25.04 23.81 -18.29
CA GLY A 252 -24.28 22.88 -19.13
C GLY A 252 -22.77 23.03 -19.06
N GLN A 253 -22.25 23.87 -18.16
CA GLN A 253 -20.82 24.15 -18.07
C GLN A 253 -20.05 22.96 -17.50
N PRO A 254 -18.89 22.60 -18.08
CA PRO A 254 -18.02 21.58 -17.51
C PRO A 254 -17.51 22.03 -16.14
N ARG A 255 -17.39 21.06 -15.24
CA ARG A 255 -16.86 21.21 -13.89
C ARG A 255 -15.65 20.27 -13.73
N PRO A 256 -14.79 20.50 -12.72
CA PRO A 256 -13.65 19.62 -12.51
C PRO A 256 -14.08 18.16 -12.34
N ARG A 257 -13.25 17.26 -12.86
CA ARG A 257 -13.48 15.82 -12.75
C ARG A 257 -13.46 15.41 -11.27
N MET A 258 -14.47 14.65 -10.86
CA MET A 258 -14.57 14.16 -9.49
C MET A 258 -13.86 12.80 -9.34
N CYS A 259 -13.31 12.55 -8.15
CA CYS A 259 -12.89 11.22 -7.74
C CYS A 259 -14.10 10.30 -7.78
N VAL A 260 -14.02 9.18 -8.51
CA VAL A 260 -15.10 8.20 -8.61
C VAL A 260 -14.58 6.84 -8.16
N LEU A 261 -15.27 6.22 -7.21
CA LEU A 261 -14.91 4.94 -6.63
C LEU A 261 -16.15 4.05 -6.55
N ASP A 262 -16.03 2.77 -6.87
CA ASP A 262 -17.06 1.78 -6.57
C ASP A 262 -17.09 1.48 -5.07
N SER A 263 -18.08 0.70 -4.63
CA SER A 263 -18.23 0.36 -3.21
C SER A 263 -17.05 -0.42 -2.65
N THR A 264 -16.42 -1.29 -3.45
CA THR A 264 -15.32 -2.14 -3.01
C THR A 264 -14.04 -1.32 -2.84
N ALA A 265 -13.70 -0.51 -3.84
CA ALA A 265 -12.56 0.39 -3.81
C ALA A 265 -12.67 1.39 -2.66
N ALA A 266 -13.85 1.97 -2.43
CA ALA A 266 -14.05 2.87 -1.31
C ALA A 266 -13.97 2.17 0.05
N ALA A 267 -14.52 0.95 0.19
CA ALA A 267 -14.40 0.16 1.43
C ALA A 267 -12.93 -0.22 1.73
N ASP A 268 -12.17 -0.65 0.71
CA ASP A 268 -10.73 -0.93 0.80
C ASP A 268 -9.96 0.29 1.34
N LEU A 269 -10.26 1.48 0.82
CA LEU A 269 -9.60 2.71 1.24
C LEU A 269 -10.00 3.12 2.66
N LEU A 270 -11.27 2.94 3.05
CA LEU A 270 -11.70 3.17 4.44
C LEU A 270 -11.05 2.20 5.41
N ALA A 271 -10.81 0.94 5.04
CA ALA A 271 -10.16 -0.04 5.91
C ALA A 271 -8.73 0.38 6.32
N VAL A 272 -8.04 1.17 5.48
CA VAL A 272 -6.74 1.78 5.84
C VAL A 272 -6.90 2.90 6.88
N LEU A 273 -7.99 3.66 6.79
CA LEU A 273 -8.30 4.78 7.69
C LEU A 273 -8.86 4.33 9.05
N ALA A 274 -9.59 3.22 9.05
CA ALA A 274 -10.32 2.68 10.21
C ALA A 274 -9.40 2.03 11.26
N GLN A 275 -8.09 1.93 11.04
CA GLN A 275 -7.22 1.23 11.97
C GLN A 275 -7.12 1.99 13.30
N PRO A 276 -7.52 1.35 14.42
CA PRO A 276 -7.57 2.02 15.70
C PRO A 276 -6.18 2.50 16.10
N THR A 277 -6.12 3.74 16.57
CA THR A 277 -5.07 4.18 17.47
C THR A 277 -5.05 3.21 18.64
N THR A 278 -4.09 2.29 18.69
CA THR A 278 -3.99 1.32 19.76
C THR A 278 -3.92 2.08 21.09
N ALA A 279 -4.99 1.97 21.90
CA ALA A 279 -4.95 2.46 23.26
C ALA A 279 -3.79 1.77 23.97
N ALA A 280 -2.90 2.56 24.57
CA ALA A 280 -1.81 2.04 25.37
C ALA A 280 -2.35 1.06 26.42
N PRO A 281 -1.73 -0.11 26.63
CA PRO A 281 -2.14 -0.99 27.71
C PRO A 281 -2.00 -0.25 29.04
N ASP A 282 -3.07 -0.33 29.84
CA ASP A 282 -3.20 0.30 31.15
C ASP A 282 -2.04 -0.15 32.07
N PRO A 283 -1.21 0.76 32.61
CA PRO A 283 -0.02 0.39 33.39
C PRO A 283 -0.34 -0.33 34.72
N ALA A 284 -1.62 -0.44 35.10
CA ALA A 284 -2.05 -1.07 36.34
C ALA A 284 -2.08 -2.61 36.32
N ALA A 285 -1.84 -3.25 35.17
CA ALA A 285 -1.83 -4.72 35.06
C ALA A 285 -0.43 -5.30 34.75
N SER A 286 0.62 -4.79 35.40
CA SER A 286 1.92 -5.48 35.43
C SER A 286 1.87 -6.65 36.42
N ALA A 287 1.49 -7.84 35.94
CA ALA A 287 1.76 -9.08 36.65
C ALA A 287 3.27 -9.42 36.52
N PRO A 288 3.91 -9.99 37.56
CA PRO A 288 5.32 -10.32 37.51
C PRO A 288 5.62 -11.34 36.40
N ALA A 289 6.77 -11.16 35.75
CA ALA A 289 7.27 -12.00 34.66
C ALA A 289 7.22 -13.50 35.03
N ARG A 290 6.31 -14.24 34.40
CA ARG A 290 6.34 -15.71 34.39
C ARG A 290 7.48 -16.18 33.49
N PRO A 291 8.10 -17.34 33.80
CA PRO A 291 9.13 -17.92 32.96
C PRO A 291 8.59 -18.12 31.54
N ILE A 292 9.33 -17.59 30.58
CA ILE A 292 9.06 -17.68 29.14
C ILE A 292 8.90 -19.16 28.79
N ASN A 293 7.70 -19.55 28.34
CA ASN A 293 7.50 -20.87 27.76
C ASN A 293 8.14 -20.87 26.36
N ARG A 294 9.39 -21.34 26.28
CA ARG A 294 10.24 -21.36 25.07
C ARG A 294 9.63 -22.13 23.87
N ALA A 295 8.57 -22.89 24.08
CA ALA A 295 7.96 -23.74 23.05
C ALA A 295 7.09 -22.98 22.00
N GLN A 296 7.04 -21.65 21.99
CA GLN A 296 6.10 -20.90 21.15
C GLN A 296 6.66 -19.69 20.39
N ALA A 297 7.96 -19.65 20.08
CA ALA A 297 8.48 -18.79 19.00
C ALA A 297 7.96 -19.32 17.64
N LYS A 298 6.69 -19.05 17.33
CA LYS A 298 6.03 -19.47 16.09
C LYS A 298 6.18 -18.38 15.05
N ILE A 299 6.95 -18.71 14.02
CA ILE A 299 6.85 -18.09 12.68
C ILE A 299 5.35 -18.03 12.32
N PRO A 300 4.82 -16.88 11.85
CA PRO A 300 3.42 -16.77 11.45
C PRO A 300 3.03 -17.91 10.52
N ARG A 301 1.98 -18.65 10.90
CA ARG A 301 1.45 -19.77 10.11
C ARG A 301 0.83 -19.22 8.83
N GLN A 302 1.59 -19.18 7.75
CA GLN A 302 1.01 -19.25 6.42
C GLN A 302 0.31 -20.61 6.30
N VAL A 303 -0.99 -20.58 6.00
CA VAL A 303 -1.80 -21.77 5.79
C VAL A 303 -1.18 -22.56 4.62
N ASN A 304 -0.79 -23.81 4.91
CA ASN A 304 0.01 -24.72 4.08
C ASN A 304 1.48 -24.34 3.88
N ARG A 305 2.36 -24.73 4.82
CA ARG A 305 3.78 -24.94 4.53
C ARG A 305 4.14 -26.41 4.69
N ILE A 306 4.71 -26.99 3.63
CA ILE A 306 5.68 -28.07 3.73
C ILE A 306 6.97 -27.45 4.26
N SER A 307 7.77 -28.18 5.04
CA SER A 307 9.05 -27.70 5.56
C SER A 307 9.91 -27.12 4.41
N PRO A 308 10.59 -25.97 4.61
CA PRO A 308 11.48 -25.44 3.59
C PRO A 308 12.51 -26.51 3.20
N PRO A 309 12.88 -26.62 1.91
CA PRO A 309 13.87 -27.61 1.49
C PRO A 309 15.17 -27.37 2.26
N THR A 310 15.63 -28.39 2.97
CA THR A 310 16.93 -28.38 3.65
C THR A 310 18.00 -28.16 2.58
N PRO A 311 18.89 -27.16 2.70
CA PRO A 311 19.99 -27.00 1.74
C PRO A 311 20.85 -28.26 1.76
N GLN A 312 20.79 -29.03 0.68
CA GLN A 312 21.67 -30.17 0.49
C GLN A 312 23.08 -29.61 0.28
N ARG A 313 24.01 -29.91 1.19
CA ARG A 313 25.42 -29.56 1.05
C ARG A 313 25.94 -30.26 -0.21
N PRO A 314 26.37 -29.52 -1.26
CA PRO A 314 26.87 -30.14 -2.47
C PRO A 314 28.12 -30.97 -2.14
N THR A 315 28.13 -32.20 -2.61
CA THR A 315 29.35 -33.00 -2.68
C THR A 315 30.26 -32.34 -3.72
N GLU A 316 31.51 -32.15 -3.35
CA GLU A 316 32.54 -31.40 -4.06
C GLU A 316 32.73 -31.88 -5.52
N ALA A 317 32.15 -31.13 -6.46
CA ALA A 317 32.53 -31.10 -7.87
C ALA A 317 31.94 -29.85 -8.55
N ALA A 318 32.78 -28.82 -8.75
CA ALA A 318 32.67 -27.73 -9.73
C ALA A 318 31.26 -27.33 -10.26
N ALA A 319 30.27 -27.20 -9.39
CA ALA A 319 28.95 -26.69 -9.75
C ALA A 319 28.97 -25.17 -9.65
N THR A 320 28.48 -24.51 -10.70
CA THR A 320 28.28 -23.07 -10.75
C THR A 320 27.47 -22.62 -9.53
N ALA A 321 28.02 -21.73 -8.71
CA ALA A 321 27.36 -21.31 -7.48
C ALA A 321 26.38 -20.18 -7.79
N VAL A 322 25.09 -20.51 -7.90
CA VAL A 322 24.02 -19.53 -8.07
C VAL A 322 23.53 -19.06 -6.71
N GLN A 323 23.67 -17.75 -6.45
CA GLN A 323 23.21 -17.10 -5.23
C GLN A 323 22.21 -16.00 -5.55
N LEU A 324 21.07 -15.99 -4.85
CA LEU A 324 20.12 -14.90 -4.89
C LEU A 324 20.16 -14.14 -3.56
N ARG A 325 20.58 -12.88 -3.62
CA ARG A 325 20.52 -11.96 -2.48
C ARG A 325 19.23 -11.17 -2.53
N VAL A 326 18.43 -11.24 -1.47
CA VAL A 326 17.22 -10.45 -1.30
C VAL A 326 17.18 -9.68 0.01
N LEU A 327 18.10 -9.93 0.96
CA LEU A 327 18.26 -9.13 2.18
C LEU A 327 19.21 -7.96 1.92
N GLY A 328 18.65 -6.75 1.74
CA GLY A 328 19.35 -5.61 1.16
C GLY A 328 18.96 -5.40 -0.32
N ARG A 329 19.89 -4.85 -1.12
CA ARG A 329 19.66 -4.61 -2.56
C ARG A 329 19.57 -5.96 -3.29
N PRO A 330 18.47 -6.28 -3.99
CA PRO A 330 18.34 -7.57 -4.66
C PRO A 330 19.37 -7.74 -5.78
N ALA A 331 20.03 -8.90 -5.81
CA ALA A 331 21.02 -9.25 -6.81
C ALA A 331 21.08 -10.76 -7.04
N LEU A 332 21.20 -11.17 -8.30
CA LEU A 332 21.51 -12.55 -8.67
C LEU A 332 23.02 -12.64 -8.97
N LEU A 333 23.72 -13.52 -8.28
CA LEU A 333 25.14 -13.78 -8.48
C LEU A 333 25.34 -15.18 -9.03
N ILE A 334 26.20 -15.30 -10.03
CA ILE A 334 26.65 -16.57 -10.61
C ILE A 334 28.16 -16.57 -10.50
N ASP A 335 28.72 -17.55 -9.78
CA ASP A 335 30.16 -17.62 -9.46
C ASP A 335 30.69 -16.30 -8.87
N SER A 336 29.91 -15.73 -7.94
CA SER A 336 30.16 -14.44 -7.28
C SER A 336 30.15 -13.20 -8.19
N LYS A 337 29.74 -13.33 -9.45
CA LYS A 337 29.56 -12.19 -10.38
C LYS A 337 28.09 -11.84 -10.50
N GLU A 338 27.75 -10.57 -10.33
CA GLU A 338 26.38 -10.07 -10.45
C GLU A 338 25.89 -10.15 -11.90
N VAL A 339 24.74 -10.78 -12.09
CA VAL A 339 24.03 -10.83 -13.37
C VAL A 339 23.27 -9.52 -13.57
N THR A 340 23.53 -8.83 -14.67
CA THR A 340 22.84 -7.56 -14.97
C THR A 340 21.39 -7.79 -15.40
N ILE A 341 20.45 -7.69 -14.45
CA ILE A 341 19.01 -7.76 -14.71
C ILE A 341 18.48 -6.34 -14.90
N ARG A 342 18.26 -5.93 -16.15
CA ARG A 342 17.89 -4.53 -16.47
C ARG A 342 16.46 -4.14 -16.11
N ARG A 343 15.53 -5.11 -16.10
CA ARG A 343 14.11 -4.83 -15.87
C ARG A 343 13.73 -5.08 -14.42
N SER A 344 13.18 -4.07 -13.76
CA SER A 344 12.67 -4.15 -12.38
C SER A 344 11.68 -5.32 -12.20
N ALA A 345 10.79 -5.54 -13.18
CA ALA A 345 9.84 -6.67 -13.16
C ALA A 345 10.52 -8.04 -13.10
N ALA A 346 11.66 -8.25 -13.78
CA ALA A 346 12.36 -9.54 -13.74
C ALA A 346 13.01 -9.79 -12.37
N LEU A 347 13.56 -8.74 -11.74
CA LEU A 347 14.07 -8.80 -10.38
C LEU A 347 12.95 -9.03 -9.36
N GLN A 348 11.80 -8.37 -9.56
CA GLN A 348 10.60 -8.54 -8.74
C GLN A 348 10.08 -9.98 -8.78
N ILE A 349 10.15 -10.68 -9.93
CA ILE A 349 9.82 -12.12 -10.00
C ILE A 349 10.74 -12.94 -9.09
N LEU A 350 12.06 -12.73 -9.17
CA LEU A 350 13.01 -13.50 -8.35
C LEU A 350 12.75 -13.30 -6.86
N VAL A 351 12.53 -12.06 -6.41
CA VAL A 351 12.23 -11.78 -5.00
C VAL A 351 10.86 -12.33 -4.61
N PHE A 352 9.85 -12.22 -5.48
CA PHE A 352 8.51 -12.76 -5.22
C PHE A 352 8.56 -14.27 -5.01
N LEU A 353 9.32 -14.98 -5.85
CA LEU A 353 9.48 -16.43 -5.70
C LEU A 353 10.36 -16.79 -4.49
N ALA A 354 11.33 -15.95 -4.11
CA ALA A 354 12.12 -16.15 -2.89
C ALA A 354 11.26 -16.13 -1.61
N VAL A 355 10.22 -15.29 -1.56
CA VAL A 355 9.29 -15.24 -0.42
C VAL A 355 8.15 -16.28 -0.50
N HIS A 356 7.99 -16.97 -1.64
CA HIS A 356 7.01 -18.04 -1.88
C HIS A 356 7.72 -19.34 -2.29
N PRO A 357 8.33 -20.08 -1.34
CA PRO A 357 9.07 -21.31 -1.65
C PRO A 357 8.20 -22.41 -2.28
N ASP A 358 6.89 -22.44 -1.98
CA ASP A 358 5.90 -23.33 -2.62
C ASP A 358 5.52 -22.91 -4.05
N GLY A 359 6.19 -21.89 -4.58
CA GLY A 359 5.97 -21.30 -5.89
C GLY A 359 4.74 -20.39 -5.97
N ALA A 360 4.50 -19.89 -7.18
CA ALA A 360 3.41 -18.99 -7.51
C ALA A 360 2.78 -19.32 -8.85
N THR A 361 1.45 -19.21 -8.92
CA THR A 361 0.73 -19.33 -10.20
C THR A 361 0.93 -18.10 -11.07
N THR A 362 0.64 -18.24 -12.37
CA THR A 362 0.59 -17.11 -13.31
C THR A 362 -0.28 -15.95 -12.78
N THR A 363 -1.44 -16.28 -12.22
CA THR A 363 -2.38 -15.30 -11.65
C THR A 363 -1.76 -14.57 -10.45
N GLN A 364 -1.12 -15.29 -9.53
CA GLN A 364 -0.47 -14.68 -8.36
C GLN A 364 0.68 -13.75 -8.75
N LEU A 365 1.54 -14.17 -9.69
CA LEU A 365 2.63 -13.33 -10.20
C LEU A 365 2.10 -12.07 -10.87
N VAL A 366 1.08 -12.20 -11.72
CA VAL A 366 0.48 -11.05 -12.41
C VAL A 366 -0.12 -10.05 -11.42
N HIS A 367 -0.89 -10.52 -10.43
CA HIS A 367 -1.47 -9.64 -9.42
C HIS A 367 -0.42 -8.93 -8.56
N ALA A 368 0.69 -9.62 -8.26
CA ALA A 368 1.78 -9.02 -7.50
C ALA A 368 2.57 -7.98 -8.32
N LEU A 369 2.93 -8.31 -9.56
CA LEU A 369 3.77 -7.45 -10.39
C LEU A 369 3.02 -6.23 -10.93
N TRP A 370 1.76 -6.40 -11.31
CA TRP A 370 0.93 -5.36 -11.92
C TRP A 370 -0.43 -5.28 -11.22
N PRO A 371 -0.45 -4.87 -9.94
CA PRO A 371 -1.71 -4.80 -9.20
C PRO A 371 -2.65 -3.80 -9.87
N GLY A 372 -3.92 -4.17 -9.92
CA GLY A 372 -4.97 -3.36 -10.49
C GLY A 372 -5.17 -3.47 -12.01
N LEU A 373 -4.34 -4.23 -12.72
CA LEU A 373 -4.58 -4.57 -14.12
C LEU A 373 -5.31 -5.93 -14.24
N PRO A 374 -6.29 -6.07 -15.15
CA PRO A 374 -6.94 -7.36 -15.37
C PRO A 374 -5.93 -8.40 -15.84
N ALA A 375 -5.89 -9.58 -15.21
CA ALA A 375 -4.79 -10.52 -15.40
C ALA A 375 -4.54 -10.89 -16.87
N HIS A 376 -5.62 -11.13 -17.63
CA HIS A 376 -5.57 -11.49 -19.06
C HIS A 376 -4.88 -10.44 -19.94
N THR A 377 -4.83 -9.17 -19.51
CA THR A 377 -4.20 -8.07 -20.27
C THR A 377 -2.68 -8.03 -20.11
N VAL A 378 -2.14 -8.63 -19.04
CA VAL A 378 -0.72 -8.55 -18.69
C VAL A 378 -0.02 -9.91 -18.59
N THR A 379 -0.74 -11.02 -18.77
CA THR A 379 -0.13 -12.36 -18.85
C THR A 379 0.97 -12.44 -19.92
N GLY A 380 0.77 -11.83 -21.09
CA GLY A 380 1.81 -11.75 -22.13
C GLY A 380 3.07 -11.00 -21.69
N ARG A 381 2.92 -9.95 -20.85
CA ARG A 381 4.06 -9.22 -20.26
C ARG A 381 4.83 -10.10 -19.27
N LEU A 382 4.14 -10.94 -18.50
CA LEU A 382 4.77 -11.93 -17.62
C LEU A 382 5.63 -12.92 -18.41
N TYR A 383 5.08 -13.55 -19.44
CA TYR A 383 5.82 -14.54 -20.24
C TYR A 383 7.03 -13.92 -20.93
N THR A 384 6.89 -12.71 -21.47
CA THR A 384 8.01 -11.98 -22.08
C THR A 384 9.10 -11.69 -21.04
N THR A 385 8.72 -11.23 -19.84
CA THR A 385 9.66 -10.95 -18.75
C THR A 385 10.39 -12.21 -18.27
N LEU A 386 9.69 -13.33 -18.13
CA LEU A 386 10.27 -14.64 -17.78
C LEU A 386 11.20 -15.17 -18.87
N SER A 387 10.84 -15.03 -20.14
CA SER A 387 11.67 -15.43 -21.27
C SER A 387 12.97 -14.62 -21.31
N ASP A 388 12.88 -13.30 -21.16
CA ASP A 388 14.04 -12.40 -21.12
C ASP A 388 14.95 -12.70 -19.91
N LEU A 389 14.35 -12.95 -18.74
CA LEU A 389 15.08 -13.35 -17.54
C LEU A 389 15.83 -14.67 -17.77
N ARG A 390 15.15 -15.70 -18.29
CA ARG A 390 15.76 -17.00 -18.59
C ARG A 390 16.87 -16.88 -19.62
N SER A 391 16.70 -16.07 -20.66
CA SER A 391 17.76 -15.82 -21.65
C SER A 391 18.97 -15.12 -21.04
N THR A 392 18.75 -14.15 -20.15
CA THR A 392 19.83 -13.43 -19.46
C THR A 392 20.65 -14.36 -18.56
N ILE A 393 19.96 -15.26 -17.84
CA ILE A 393 20.60 -16.24 -16.96
C ILE A 393 21.36 -17.30 -17.77
N ARG A 394 20.75 -17.83 -18.84
CA ARG A 394 21.36 -18.82 -19.74
C ARG A 394 22.61 -18.33 -20.44
N ALA A 395 22.78 -17.02 -20.60
CA ALA A 395 24.01 -16.44 -21.11
C ALA A 395 25.19 -16.57 -20.14
N THR A 396 24.93 -16.82 -18.85
CA THR A 396 25.94 -16.86 -17.78
C THR A 396 26.09 -18.26 -17.16
N THR A 397 25.01 -19.03 -17.02
CA THR A 397 25.03 -20.41 -16.49
C THR A 397 24.09 -21.33 -17.27
N ALA A 398 24.36 -22.63 -17.27
CA ALA A 398 23.43 -23.65 -17.76
C ALA A 398 22.31 -23.99 -16.75
N ASP A 399 22.48 -23.61 -15.48
CA ASP A 399 21.53 -23.92 -14.40
C ASP A 399 20.19 -23.21 -14.59
N GLN A 400 19.12 -23.90 -14.17
CA GLN A 400 17.80 -23.30 -14.15
C GLN A 400 17.62 -22.52 -12.84
N VAL A 401 17.27 -21.24 -12.96
CA VAL A 401 16.96 -20.41 -11.78
C VAL A 401 15.47 -20.39 -11.47
N VAL A 402 14.63 -20.38 -12.51
CA VAL A 402 13.18 -20.35 -12.40
C VAL A 402 12.58 -21.53 -13.15
N VAL A 403 12.06 -22.48 -12.37
CA VAL A 403 11.46 -23.72 -12.86
C VAL A 403 9.93 -23.58 -12.86
N HIS A 404 9.25 -24.29 -13.75
CA HIS A 404 7.79 -24.34 -13.83
C HIS A 404 7.32 -25.79 -13.75
N THR A 405 6.67 -26.15 -12.65
CA THR A 405 6.10 -27.49 -12.39
C THR A 405 4.71 -27.33 -11.80
N GLU A 406 3.77 -28.22 -12.16
CA GLU A 406 2.41 -28.23 -11.58
C GLU A 406 1.73 -26.84 -11.61
N ASP A 407 1.82 -26.15 -12.75
CA ASP A 407 1.26 -24.81 -12.98
C ASP A 407 1.79 -23.69 -12.03
N ARG A 408 2.96 -23.93 -11.43
CA ARG A 408 3.62 -23.01 -10.50
C ARG A 408 5.05 -22.72 -10.91
N TYR A 409 5.40 -21.44 -10.87
CA TYR A 409 6.77 -20.98 -10.96
C TYR A 409 7.41 -21.03 -9.58
N HIS A 410 8.62 -21.58 -9.47
CA HIS A 410 9.40 -21.58 -8.24
C HIS A 410 10.87 -21.34 -8.56
N LEU A 411 11.63 -20.89 -7.54
CA LEU A 411 13.09 -20.89 -7.63
C LEU A 411 13.59 -22.33 -7.53
N ASP A 412 14.61 -22.68 -8.31
CA ASP A 412 15.24 -23.99 -8.19
C ASP A 412 15.76 -24.20 -6.74
N PRO A 413 15.43 -25.32 -6.07
CA PRO A 413 15.82 -25.57 -4.69
C PRO A 413 17.34 -25.61 -4.45
N CYS A 414 18.15 -25.82 -5.48
CA CYS A 414 19.61 -25.81 -5.38
C CYS A 414 20.22 -24.40 -5.30
N ILE A 415 19.41 -23.35 -5.51
CA ILE A 415 19.87 -21.96 -5.41
C ILE A 415 20.07 -21.58 -3.96
N ASP A 416 21.19 -20.91 -3.69
CA ASP A 416 21.45 -20.33 -2.38
C ASP A 416 20.75 -18.97 -2.23
N VAL A 417 19.67 -18.93 -1.45
CA VAL A 417 18.92 -17.70 -1.16
C VAL A 417 19.20 -17.25 0.28
N ASP A 418 19.67 -16.02 0.47
CA ASP A 418 19.99 -15.46 1.79
C ASP A 418 18.79 -15.44 2.76
N LEU A 419 17.59 -15.13 2.27
CA LEU A 419 16.35 -15.21 3.04
C LEU A 419 16.08 -16.63 3.56
N TRP A 420 16.33 -17.67 2.75
CA TRP A 420 16.11 -19.05 3.16
C TRP A 420 17.12 -19.48 4.23
N ARG A 421 18.37 -19.03 4.14
CA ARG A 421 19.37 -19.24 5.21
C ARG A 421 18.95 -18.62 6.53
N LEU A 422 18.47 -17.37 6.50
CA LEU A 422 17.96 -16.68 7.69
C LEU A 422 16.78 -17.44 8.31
N GLN A 423 15.81 -17.87 7.48
CA GLN A 423 14.64 -18.62 7.95
C GLN A 423 15.01 -20.00 8.52
N ALA A 424 15.95 -20.71 7.87
CA ALA A 424 16.45 -21.99 8.34
C ALA A 424 17.20 -21.85 9.68
N ALA A 425 18.04 -20.83 9.83
CA ALA A 425 18.74 -20.53 11.09
C ALA A 425 17.76 -20.24 12.23
N ALA A 426 16.70 -19.48 11.96
CA ALA A 426 15.68 -19.19 12.95
C ALA A 426 14.87 -20.44 13.33
N HIS A 427 14.50 -21.26 12.35
CA HIS A 427 13.80 -22.53 12.61
C HIS A 427 14.65 -23.49 13.44
N HIS A 428 15.95 -23.60 13.12
CA HIS A 428 16.88 -24.41 13.89
C HIS A 428 17.02 -23.90 15.33
N SER A 429 17.15 -22.58 15.52
CA SER A 429 17.26 -21.95 16.85
C SER A 429 16.03 -22.19 17.72
N ALA A 430 14.83 -22.09 17.13
CA ALA A 430 13.57 -22.31 17.84
C ALA A 430 13.34 -23.78 18.23
N THR A 431 13.88 -24.74 17.46
CA THR A 431 13.65 -26.17 17.68
C THR A 431 14.69 -26.83 18.58
N THR A 432 15.93 -26.34 18.58
CA THR A 432 17.05 -27.00 19.27
C THR A 432 17.50 -26.31 20.54
N ASP A 433 17.04 -25.07 20.80
CA ASP A 433 17.54 -24.20 21.89
C ASP A 433 19.08 -24.15 21.91
N ALA A 434 19.71 -24.28 20.73
CA ALA A 434 21.14 -24.43 20.60
C ALA A 434 21.87 -23.14 21.03
N PRO A 435 22.95 -23.23 21.82
CA PRO A 435 23.77 -22.07 22.18
C PRO A 435 24.23 -21.33 20.92
N GLY A 436 23.93 -20.02 20.84
CA GLY A 436 24.35 -19.16 19.72
C GLY A 436 23.50 -19.28 18.44
N GLY A 437 22.43 -20.08 18.42
CA GLY A 437 21.56 -20.20 17.22
C GLY A 437 21.01 -18.84 16.76
N TRP A 438 20.52 -18.03 17.70
CA TRP A 438 20.01 -16.68 17.41
C TRP A 438 21.07 -15.69 16.92
N GLN A 439 22.36 -15.91 17.24
CA GLN A 439 23.45 -15.11 16.68
C GLN A 439 23.58 -15.35 15.17
N THR A 440 23.41 -16.60 14.73
CA THR A 440 23.43 -16.94 13.29
C THR A 440 22.29 -16.24 12.53
N VAL A 441 21.11 -16.08 13.18
CA VAL A 441 19.99 -15.32 12.60
C VAL A 441 20.34 -13.85 12.43
N MET A 442 20.97 -13.25 13.44
CA MET A 442 21.41 -11.85 13.41
C MET A 442 22.47 -11.62 12.33
N ASP A 443 23.46 -12.51 12.21
CA ASP A 443 24.54 -12.41 11.24
C ASP A 443 24.06 -12.61 9.79
N ALA A 444 23.01 -13.41 9.58
CA ALA A 444 22.38 -13.60 8.28
C ALA A 444 21.58 -12.38 7.80
N TYR A 445 21.23 -11.45 8.69
CA TYR A 445 20.45 -10.27 8.33
C TYR A 445 21.34 -9.11 7.85
N THR A 446 21.45 -8.98 6.53
CA THR A 446 22.28 -7.94 5.89
C THR A 446 21.53 -6.65 5.55
N GLY A 447 20.19 -6.65 5.67
CA GLY A 447 19.34 -5.49 5.39
C GLY A 447 17.89 -5.87 5.17
N ASP A 448 17.04 -4.84 5.03
CA ASP A 448 15.62 -5.02 4.73
C ASP A 448 15.41 -5.82 3.44
N LEU A 449 14.40 -6.69 3.42
CA LEU A 449 14.01 -7.45 2.24
C LEU A 449 13.75 -6.52 1.04
N ALA A 450 14.51 -6.70 -0.04
CA ALA A 450 14.51 -5.87 -1.24
C ALA A 450 14.63 -4.36 -0.95
N ALA A 451 15.60 -3.99 -0.12
CA ALA A 451 15.91 -2.61 0.19
C ALA A 451 16.06 -1.76 -1.10
N GLY A 452 15.44 -0.58 -1.09
CA GLY A 452 15.39 0.31 -2.25
C GLY A 452 14.21 0.09 -3.21
N HIS A 453 13.40 -0.96 -2.99
CA HIS A 453 12.19 -1.22 -3.79
C HIS A 453 10.91 -0.99 -2.98
N THR A 454 9.89 -0.45 -3.66
CA THR A 454 8.57 -0.11 -3.11
C THR A 454 7.45 -0.93 -3.77
N TRP A 455 7.73 -2.19 -4.10
CA TRP A 455 6.74 -3.08 -4.72
C TRP A 455 5.55 -3.31 -3.78
N PRO A 456 4.29 -3.13 -4.20
CA PRO A 456 3.16 -3.09 -3.26
C PRO A 456 2.95 -4.34 -2.39
N TRP A 457 3.38 -5.51 -2.86
CA TRP A 457 3.29 -6.77 -2.11
C TRP A 457 4.44 -7.01 -1.12
N ILE A 458 5.50 -6.17 -1.13
CA ILE A 458 6.74 -6.46 -0.38
C ILE A 458 6.61 -6.20 1.11
N ASP A 459 5.69 -5.33 1.54
CA ASP A 459 5.65 -4.87 2.92
C ASP A 459 5.38 -6.01 3.93
N PRO A 460 4.42 -6.93 3.73
CA PRO A 460 4.22 -8.05 4.66
C PRO A 460 5.44 -8.96 4.84
N PRO A 461 6.09 -9.52 3.80
CA PRO A 461 7.27 -10.35 4.00
C PRO A 461 8.48 -9.56 4.51
N ARG A 462 8.60 -8.26 4.16
CA ARG A 462 9.64 -7.38 4.71
C ARG A 462 9.46 -7.18 6.21
N GLU A 463 8.24 -6.91 6.65
CA GLU A 463 7.92 -6.75 8.06
C GLU A 463 8.07 -8.06 8.83
N ALA A 464 7.61 -9.19 8.29
CA ALA A 464 7.80 -10.50 8.91
C ALA A 464 9.30 -10.84 9.12
N THR A 465 10.14 -10.51 8.13
CA THR A 465 11.60 -10.70 8.23
C THR A 465 12.21 -9.79 9.29
N ARG A 466 11.78 -8.51 9.35
CA ARG A 466 12.22 -7.56 10.38
C ARG A 466 11.88 -8.07 11.78
N ARG A 467 10.62 -8.45 12.01
CA ARG A 467 10.15 -8.98 13.31
C ARG A 467 10.94 -10.19 13.77
N LEU A 468 11.19 -11.15 12.86
CA LEU A 468 12.00 -12.34 13.16
C LEU A 468 13.41 -11.98 13.70
N VAL A 469 14.03 -10.95 13.14
CA VAL A 469 15.36 -10.50 13.57
C VAL A 469 15.29 -9.70 14.87
N LEU A 470 14.23 -8.92 15.09
CA LEU A 470 14.01 -8.25 16.38
C LEU A 470 13.75 -9.26 17.50
N ASP A 471 13.02 -10.34 17.22
CA ASP A 471 12.82 -11.46 18.13
C ASP A 471 14.16 -12.12 18.48
N ALA A 472 15.05 -12.31 17.49
CA ALA A 472 16.40 -12.82 17.74
C ALA A 472 17.19 -11.90 18.68
N HIS A 473 17.21 -10.59 18.41
CA HIS A 473 17.92 -9.62 19.23
C HIS A 473 17.41 -9.60 20.68
N THR A 474 16.09 -9.57 20.86
CA THR A 474 15.48 -9.55 22.20
C THR A 474 15.67 -10.87 22.93
N THR A 475 15.65 -12.00 22.23
CA THR A 475 15.98 -13.31 22.82
C THR A 475 17.43 -13.35 23.31
N VAL A 476 18.40 -12.91 22.51
CA VAL A 476 19.82 -12.87 22.91
C VAL A 476 20.02 -11.87 24.05
N ALA A 477 19.40 -10.69 23.99
CA ALA A 477 19.48 -9.67 25.04
C ALA A 477 18.89 -10.15 26.37
N ALA A 478 17.81 -10.93 26.35
CA ALA A 478 17.19 -11.48 27.55
C ALA A 478 18.07 -12.54 28.23
N ALA A 479 18.86 -13.28 27.46
CA ALA A 479 19.80 -14.29 27.97
C ALA A 479 21.15 -13.70 28.44
N GLN A 480 21.42 -12.42 28.12
CA GLN A 480 22.68 -11.77 28.45
C GLN A 480 22.72 -11.35 29.93
N THR A 481 23.80 -11.74 30.62
CA THR A 481 24.07 -11.38 32.01
C THR A 481 24.86 -10.08 32.16
N ASP A 482 25.69 -9.72 31.17
CA ASP A 482 26.41 -8.44 31.16
C ASP A 482 25.45 -7.28 30.82
N PRO A 483 25.21 -6.32 31.74
CA PRO A 483 24.32 -5.21 31.50
C PRO A 483 24.69 -4.35 30.28
N HIS A 484 25.99 -4.16 30.02
CA HIS A 484 26.45 -3.32 28.92
C HIS A 484 26.23 -4.00 27.57
N GLU A 485 26.54 -5.29 27.48
CA GLU A 485 26.30 -6.07 26.27
C GLU A 485 24.81 -6.23 25.96
N ARG A 486 23.97 -6.37 26.99
CA ARG A 486 22.51 -6.34 26.84
C ARG A 486 22.03 -5.02 26.24
N LEU A 487 22.54 -3.89 26.73
CA LEU A 487 22.22 -2.58 26.15
C LEU A 487 22.69 -2.46 24.69
N ARG A 488 23.88 -2.95 24.35
CA ARG A 488 24.42 -2.96 22.98
C ARG A 488 23.51 -3.72 22.01
N LEU A 489 22.98 -4.86 22.44
CA LEU A 489 22.03 -5.67 21.66
C LEU A 489 20.71 -4.91 21.43
N LEU A 490 20.15 -4.28 22.46
CA LEU A 490 18.93 -3.47 22.36
C LEU A 490 19.12 -2.25 21.44
N GLN A 491 20.27 -1.56 21.54
CA GLN A 491 20.61 -0.47 20.62
C GLN A 491 20.77 -0.95 19.18
N SER A 492 21.29 -2.17 18.97
CA SER A 492 21.37 -2.80 17.65
C SER A 492 19.97 -3.05 17.07
N ALA A 493 19.04 -3.54 17.90
CA ALA A 493 17.65 -3.72 17.51
C ALA A 493 16.95 -2.38 17.19
N ILE A 494 17.20 -1.30 17.96
CA ILE A 494 16.68 0.05 17.69
C ILE A 494 17.18 0.60 16.35
N ARG A 495 18.41 0.26 15.92
CA ARG A 495 18.89 0.64 14.59
C ARG A 495 18.13 -0.04 13.46
N ILE A 496 17.68 -1.28 13.68
CA ILE A 496 16.84 -2.03 12.73
C ILE A 496 15.43 -1.45 12.70
N ASP A 497 14.83 -1.23 13.88
CA ASP A 497 13.53 -0.58 14.00
C ASP A 497 13.54 0.66 14.91
N PRO A 498 13.76 1.85 14.33
CA PRO A 498 13.77 3.10 15.08
C PRO A 498 12.39 3.55 15.59
N TYR A 499 11.30 2.90 15.19
CA TYR A 499 9.92 3.27 15.57
C TYR A 499 9.30 2.33 16.61
N ASN A 500 9.94 1.19 16.90
CA ASN A 500 9.39 0.20 17.81
C ASN A 500 9.37 0.71 19.27
N GLN A 501 8.20 0.73 19.90
CA GLN A 501 8.05 1.27 21.25
C GLN A 501 8.69 0.38 22.32
N GLN A 502 8.54 -0.94 22.20
CA GLN A 502 9.02 -1.91 23.18
C GLN A 502 10.55 -1.91 23.27
N LEU A 503 11.26 -1.82 22.15
CA LEU A 503 12.73 -1.77 22.12
C LEU A 503 13.28 -0.54 22.86
N HIS A 504 12.64 0.62 22.69
CA HIS A 504 13.05 1.85 23.38
C HIS A 504 12.76 1.76 24.89
N GLN A 505 11.64 1.15 25.29
CA GLN A 505 11.34 0.92 26.70
C GLN A 505 12.36 -0.02 27.35
N LEU A 506 12.65 -1.16 26.73
CA LEU A 506 13.63 -2.13 27.23
C LEU A 506 15.04 -1.51 27.37
N ALA A 507 15.45 -0.68 26.41
CA ALA A 507 16.74 0.00 26.46
C ALA A 507 16.79 1.07 27.56
N ALA A 508 15.70 1.82 27.76
CA ALA A 508 15.59 2.81 28.84
C ALA A 508 15.60 2.14 30.23
N ASP A 509 14.89 1.03 30.39
CA ASP A 509 14.90 0.23 31.63
C ASP A 509 16.32 -0.30 31.93
N GLN A 510 17.04 -0.74 30.89
CA GLN A 510 18.42 -1.19 31.03
C GLN A 510 19.39 -0.05 31.41
N LEU A 511 19.23 1.13 30.81
CA LEU A 511 20.01 2.33 31.18
C LEU A 511 19.78 2.72 32.64
N ASN A 512 18.53 2.70 33.10
CA ASN A 512 18.19 2.93 34.50
C ASN A 512 18.82 1.89 35.42
N ALA A 513 18.82 0.60 35.04
CA ALA A 513 19.45 -0.46 35.82
C ALA A 513 20.97 -0.30 35.96
N ILE A 514 21.63 0.31 34.98
CA ILE A 514 23.07 0.63 35.00
C ILE A 514 23.36 1.97 35.74
N GLY A 515 22.31 2.74 36.07
CA GLY A 515 22.40 4.00 36.80
C GLY A 515 22.42 5.26 35.93
N ASP A 516 22.15 5.15 34.62
CA ASP A 516 22.15 6.27 33.67
C ASP A 516 20.72 6.72 33.30
N SER A 517 20.03 7.29 34.28
CA SER A 517 18.65 7.77 34.10
C SER A 517 18.54 8.98 33.19
N ALA A 518 19.61 9.77 33.04
CA ALA A 518 19.65 10.90 32.10
C ALA A 518 19.60 10.38 30.66
N ALA A 519 20.45 9.41 30.31
CA ALA A 519 20.42 8.80 28.97
C ALA A 519 19.10 8.08 28.69
N ALA A 520 18.48 7.45 29.69
CA ALA A 520 17.17 6.83 29.55
C ALA A 520 16.08 7.85 29.17
N ALA A 521 16.05 9.01 29.85
CA ALA A 521 15.11 10.09 29.56
C ALA A 521 15.32 10.68 28.15
N ASP A 522 16.57 10.92 27.77
CA ASP A 522 16.92 11.45 26.45
C ASP A 522 16.55 10.48 25.31
N LEU A 523 16.75 9.17 25.51
CA LEU A 523 16.35 8.14 24.56
C LEU A 523 14.84 8.15 24.31
N LEU A 524 14.03 8.19 25.38
CA LEU A 524 12.57 8.22 25.28
C LEU A 524 12.05 9.54 24.71
N HIS A 525 12.70 10.66 25.04
CA HIS A 525 12.36 11.97 24.45
C HIS A 525 12.61 11.97 22.93
N THR A 526 13.78 11.50 22.51
CA THR A 526 14.14 11.37 21.08
C THR A 526 13.18 10.44 20.35
N HIS A 527 12.81 9.33 20.96
CA HIS A 527 11.83 8.40 20.42
C HIS A 527 10.47 9.08 20.21
N ARG A 528 9.93 9.76 21.22
CA ARG A 528 8.65 10.49 21.11
C ARG A 528 8.70 11.56 20.02
N GLN A 529 9.81 12.29 19.89
CA GLN A 529 9.98 13.27 18.83
C GLN A 529 9.99 12.62 17.44
N ARG A 530 10.64 11.46 17.29
CA ARG A 530 10.61 10.68 16.05
C ARG A 530 9.19 10.21 15.69
N LEU A 531 8.43 9.70 16.67
CA LEU A 531 7.03 9.30 16.44
C LEU A 531 6.15 10.49 16.03
N ARG A 532 6.38 11.68 16.64
CA ARG A 532 5.67 12.91 16.30
C ARG A 532 5.97 13.36 14.87
N LEU A 533 7.24 13.40 14.48
CA LEU A 533 7.66 13.78 13.13
C LEU A 533 7.14 12.80 12.06
N ALA A 534 6.96 11.53 12.41
CA ALA A 534 6.39 10.52 11.54
C ALA A 534 4.85 10.48 11.53
N GLY A 535 4.16 11.31 12.32
CA GLY A 535 2.69 11.36 12.36
C GLY A 535 2.03 10.12 12.99
N ILE A 536 2.77 9.38 13.84
CA ILE A 536 2.29 8.15 14.49
C ILE A 536 2.29 8.22 16.02
N LEU A 537 2.52 9.40 16.59
CA LEU A 537 2.33 9.62 18.02
C LEU A 537 0.85 9.89 18.29
N ASP A 538 0.25 9.12 19.20
CA ASP A 538 -1.15 9.29 19.57
C ASP A 538 -1.32 10.69 20.17
N GLN A 539 -2.20 11.50 19.60
CA GLN A 539 -2.64 12.70 20.31
C GLN A 539 -3.40 12.23 21.55
N PRO A 540 -3.15 12.83 22.74
CA PRO A 540 -4.05 12.62 23.86
C PRO A 540 -5.44 13.00 23.37
N MET A 541 -6.39 12.06 23.45
CA MET A 541 -7.80 12.35 23.25
C MET A 541 -8.13 13.53 24.17
N ILE A 542 -8.29 14.72 23.60
CA ILE A 542 -8.94 15.81 24.31
C ILE A 542 -10.38 15.34 24.42
N THR A 543 -10.69 14.66 25.52
CA THR A 543 -12.06 14.45 25.95
C THR A 543 -12.63 15.84 26.17
N ALA A 544 -13.33 16.35 25.14
CA ALA A 544 -14.20 17.49 25.30
C ALA A 544 -15.18 17.13 26.42
N ARG A 545 -15.15 17.94 27.48
CA ARG A 545 -16.09 17.87 28.60
C ARG A 545 -17.45 18.40 28.20
#